data_AF-A0A3L8RX73-F1
#
_entry.id   AF-A0A3L8RX73-F1
#
_cell.length_a   1.000
_cell.length_b   1.000
_cell.length_c   1.000
_cell.angle_alpha   90.00
_cell.angle_beta   90.00
_cell.angle_gamma   90.00
#
_symmetry.space_group_name_H-M   'P 1'
#
loop_
_entity.id
_entity.type
_entity.pdbx_description
1 polymer ?
#
loop_
_entity_poly.entity_id
_entity_poly.type
_entity_poly.pdbx_seq_one_letter_code
_entity_poly.pdbx_strand_id
1 'polypeptide(L)'
;MGLAVGLRMGLRVGLGVGLGMGLAVGLGMGAEPHGGAPPGGVAERSRVKPNTIGWRRTDERPQIRLSRQKPNRAERSRAEPIGPELSQAQPIGAEQSREPRGGPRCCMAGKELIVVFGATGAQGGAVARALLRDGAFKVRAVTRSPRKKEAEELRRGGAEVVKADQDDEASLERALAGAYGAFIVTDFWEHCSKEKEIEQGQRLADVSKRQGLHHVVFSGLENVHQLTGGRLQVLHFDGKGVVEEYFQKIEVPTTIIRLPFYFENFLSIFKPQKAPQGDTFVLETELKTPLYLLRAGLHCSGDPSLHTELPMGDTPMDGMAVEDLGPIVLGLLKSPGEYIGQVIGLSAGKLTEAEYAAILSQQTGKTVTASKMSPEEYEKQDFPGAKELAAMFRFYALKPDRSVALTMKLNPRARTFQQWAYPRLRQR
;
A
#
# COMPACT_ATOMS: atom_id res chain seq x y z
N MET A 1 -39.18 17.32 -54.79
CA MET A 1 -39.96 16.59 -55.82
C MET A 1 -39.34 15.21 -55.94
N GLY A 2 -40.04 14.08 -55.94
CA GLY A 2 -41.48 13.87 -55.77
C GLY A 2 -41.92 12.53 -56.41
N LEU A 3 -42.37 11.58 -55.57
CA LEU A 3 -43.15 10.37 -55.89
C LEU A 3 -42.51 9.22 -56.73
N ALA A 4 -42.96 7.95 -56.66
CA ALA A 4 -43.62 7.16 -55.58
C ALA A 4 -43.89 5.69 -56.05
N VAL A 5 -44.23 4.79 -55.09
CA VAL A 5 -44.92 3.46 -55.24
C VAL A 5 -44.11 2.35 -55.97
N GLY A 6 -44.13 1.05 -55.62
CA GLY A 6 -44.73 0.23 -54.56
C GLY A 6 -44.07 -1.18 -54.63
N LEU A 7 -44.18 -2.11 -53.67
CA LEU A 7 -45.41 -2.77 -53.20
C LEU A 7 -45.17 -3.47 -51.84
N ARG A 8 -46.25 -3.78 -51.10
CA ARG A 8 -46.22 -4.55 -49.84
C ARG A 8 -46.36 -6.05 -50.10
N MET A 9 -45.73 -6.86 -49.26
CA MET A 9 -46.35 -8.10 -48.78
C MET A 9 -45.94 -8.31 -47.32
N GLY A 10 -46.86 -8.73 -46.46
CA GLY A 10 -46.63 -8.85 -45.02
C GLY A 10 -47.13 -10.16 -44.48
N LEU A 11 -46.59 -10.58 -43.34
CA LEU A 11 -47.17 -11.63 -42.52
C LEU A 11 -47.10 -11.21 -41.04
N ARG A 12 -48.27 -11.14 -40.40
CA ARG A 12 -48.43 -11.05 -38.95
C ARG A 12 -49.12 -12.34 -38.50
N VAL A 13 -48.56 -13.01 -37.51
CA VAL A 13 -49.30 -13.92 -36.62
C VAL A 13 -48.86 -13.61 -35.19
N GLY A 14 -49.83 -13.45 -34.29
CA GLY A 14 -49.61 -13.15 -32.88
C GLY A 14 -49.34 -14.41 -32.03
N LEU A 15 -48.69 -14.29 -30.87
CA LEU A 15 -49.25 -13.95 -29.53
C LEU A 15 -49.59 -15.23 -28.72
N GLY A 16 -49.01 -15.40 -27.53
CA GLY A 16 -49.56 -16.34 -26.54
C GLY A 16 -48.63 -16.95 -25.49
N VAL A 17 -48.59 -16.33 -24.30
CA VAL A 17 -48.54 -16.94 -22.94
C VAL A 17 -47.35 -17.85 -22.54
N GLY A 18 -46.78 -17.61 -21.34
CA GLY A 18 -45.89 -18.60 -20.69
C GLY A 18 -44.99 -18.12 -19.54
N LEU A 19 -45.48 -17.30 -18.59
CA LEU A 19 -44.72 -16.93 -17.38
C LEU A 19 -45.54 -17.24 -16.12
N GLY A 20 -45.01 -18.10 -15.25
CA GLY A 20 -45.68 -18.54 -14.01
C GLY A 20 -44.75 -19.36 -13.10
N MET A 21 -45.05 -19.35 -11.79
CA MET A 21 -44.22 -19.82 -10.66
C MET A 21 -42.96 -18.96 -10.41
N GLY A 22 -42.81 -18.22 -9.30
CA GLY A 22 -43.69 -18.06 -8.13
C GLY A 22 -43.24 -18.91 -6.93
N LEU A 23 -42.55 -18.27 -5.98
CA LEU A 23 -42.30 -18.81 -4.64
C LEU A 23 -42.78 -17.80 -3.60
N ALA A 24 -43.56 -18.26 -2.63
CA ALA A 24 -44.20 -17.40 -1.64
C ALA A 24 -43.32 -17.19 -0.41
N VAL A 25 -43.40 -15.98 0.18
CA VAL A 25 -43.00 -15.73 1.57
C VAL A 25 -44.27 -15.31 2.32
N GLY A 26 -44.71 -16.15 3.26
CA GLY A 26 -45.90 -15.89 4.06
C GLY A 26 -45.65 -14.85 5.14
N LEU A 27 -46.46 -13.79 5.16
CA LEU A 27 -46.58 -12.88 6.30
C LEU A 27 -47.58 -13.46 7.31
N GLY A 28 -47.14 -13.67 8.55
CA GLY A 28 -48.01 -13.95 9.69
C GLY A 28 -48.05 -12.75 10.64
N MET A 29 -49.24 -12.20 10.88
CA MET A 29 -49.49 -11.15 11.87
C MET A 29 -50.30 -11.69 13.05
N GLY A 30 -50.08 -11.11 14.23
CA GLY A 30 -50.88 -11.34 15.46
C GLY A 30 -50.11 -12.13 16.55
N ALA A 31 -50.23 -11.80 17.84
CA ALA A 31 -50.90 -10.66 18.47
C ALA A 31 -50.34 -10.41 19.88
N GLU A 32 -50.47 -9.16 20.36
CA GLU A 32 -50.49 -8.80 21.79
C GLU A 32 -51.97 -8.59 22.19
N PRO A 33 -52.40 -8.69 23.49
CA PRO A 33 -51.98 -7.73 24.54
C PRO A 33 -52.01 -8.23 26.02
N HIS A 34 -51.77 -7.26 26.92
CA HIS A 34 -51.86 -7.29 28.40
C HIS A 34 -50.66 -7.92 29.14
N GLY A 35 -50.14 -7.38 30.25
CA GLY A 35 -50.53 -6.18 31.02
C GLY A 35 -50.67 -6.49 32.52
N GLY A 36 -49.62 -6.24 33.32
CA GLY A 36 -49.68 -6.40 34.79
C GLY A 36 -48.33 -6.39 35.51
N ALA A 37 -48.23 -5.62 36.59
CA ALA A 37 -47.10 -5.55 37.53
C ALA A 37 -47.54 -4.88 38.86
N PRO A 38 -46.75 -4.87 39.95
CA PRO A 38 -45.56 -5.69 40.27
C PRO A 38 -45.98 -6.77 41.31
N PRO A 39 -45.69 -6.81 42.65
CA PRO A 39 -44.71 -6.14 43.53
C PRO A 39 -43.73 -7.08 44.29
N GLY A 40 -42.57 -6.55 44.73
CA GLY A 40 -41.94 -6.91 46.02
C GLY A 40 -40.88 -8.03 46.06
N GLY A 41 -39.61 -7.68 46.32
CA GLY A 41 -38.55 -8.62 46.68
C GLY A 41 -37.22 -7.92 46.98
N VAL A 42 -36.72 -8.04 48.22
CA VAL A 42 -35.51 -7.34 48.72
C VAL A 42 -34.37 -8.33 48.99
N ALA A 43 -33.17 -8.07 48.45
CA ALA A 43 -31.87 -8.55 48.92
C ALA A 43 -30.77 -7.70 48.22
N GLU A 44 -30.20 -6.67 48.86
CA GLU A 44 -29.08 -6.71 49.83
C GLU A 44 -27.68 -6.96 49.20
N ARG A 45 -27.00 -5.83 48.94
CA ARG A 45 -25.54 -5.55 49.07
C ARG A 45 -24.50 -6.63 48.72
N SER A 46 -23.67 -6.29 47.74
CA SER A 46 -22.21 -6.35 47.89
C SER A 46 -21.53 -5.18 47.16
N ARG A 47 -20.90 -4.27 47.92
CA ARG A 47 -20.09 -3.17 47.38
C ARG A 47 -18.65 -3.63 47.20
N VAL A 48 -18.18 -3.75 45.96
CA VAL A 48 -16.75 -3.80 45.66
C VAL A 48 -16.27 -2.39 45.30
N LYS A 49 -15.22 -1.90 45.98
CA LYS A 49 -14.62 -0.58 45.71
C LYS A 49 -13.67 -0.69 44.51
N PRO A 50 -13.68 0.24 43.54
CA PRO A 50 -12.59 0.38 42.57
C PRO A 50 -11.36 0.96 43.28
N ASN A 51 -10.19 0.35 43.07
CA ASN A 51 -8.91 0.88 43.56
C ASN A 51 -8.50 2.11 42.75
N THR A 52 -8.35 3.26 43.41
CA THR A 52 -7.78 4.47 42.83
C THR A 52 -6.25 4.43 42.91
N ILE A 53 -5.58 4.12 41.80
CA ILE A 53 -4.13 4.31 41.68
C ILE A 53 -3.89 5.75 41.20
N GLY A 54 -3.49 6.61 42.14
CA GLY A 54 -3.17 8.00 41.86
C GLY A 54 -1.79 8.16 41.22
N TRP A 55 -1.74 8.60 39.97
CA TRP A 55 -0.50 9.02 39.33
C TRP A 55 -0.14 10.44 39.77
N ARG A 56 0.98 10.59 40.47
CA ARG A 56 1.56 11.90 40.77
C ARG A 56 2.16 12.49 39.49
N ARG A 57 2.02 13.80 39.30
CA ARG A 57 2.88 14.54 38.37
C ARG A 57 4.31 14.54 38.89
N THR A 58 5.26 14.23 38.03
CA THR A 58 6.67 14.60 38.17
C THR A 58 7.11 15.22 36.86
N ASP A 59 7.17 16.55 36.83
CA ASP A 59 7.86 17.29 35.78
C ASP A 59 9.37 17.07 35.95
N GLU A 60 10.00 16.27 35.08
CA GLU A 60 11.46 16.28 34.93
C GLU A 60 11.87 15.75 33.55
N ARG A 61 12.62 16.57 32.79
CA ARG A 61 13.14 16.22 31.46
C ARG A 61 14.58 15.69 31.58
N PRO A 62 14.90 14.46 31.13
CA PRO A 62 16.28 14.03 31.01
C PRO A 62 16.93 14.63 29.76
N GLN A 63 17.89 15.54 29.93
CA GLN A 63 18.79 15.95 28.84
C GLN A 63 19.86 14.87 28.62
N ILE A 64 19.95 14.30 27.42
CA ILE A 64 21.01 13.37 27.06
C ILE A 64 22.29 14.16 26.71
N ARG A 65 23.32 14.05 27.57
CA ARG A 65 24.67 14.58 27.28
C ARG A 65 25.40 13.66 26.29
N LEU A 66 25.81 14.22 25.15
CA LEU A 66 26.77 13.58 24.25
C LEU A 66 28.21 13.80 24.76
N SER A 67 28.84 12.76 25.29
CA SER A 67 30.27 12.78 25.64
C SER A 67 31.15 12.54 24.40
N ARG A 68 31.87 13.58 23.96
CA ARG A 68 32.95 13.44 22.97
C ARG A 68 34.22 12.92 23.67
N GLN A 69 34.80 11.81 23.20
CA GLN A 69 36.15 11.39 23.57
C GLN A 69 36.95 10.87 22.37
N LYS A 70 37.98 11.64 22.02
CA LYS A 70 39.28 11.33 21.37
C LYS A 70 40.20 12.52 21.74
N PRO A 71 41.55 12.42 21.75
CA PRO A 71 42.37 11.43 21.04
C PRO A 71 43.48 10.77 21.89
N ASN A 72 44.28 9.89 21.28
CA ASN A 72 45.74 10.05 21.37
C ASN A 72 46.49 9.30 20.24
N ARG A 73 47.47 9.97 19.62
CA ARG A 73 48.54 9.36 18.81
C ARG A 73 49.66 10.37 18.62
N ALA A 74 50.81 10.14 19.26
CA ALA A 74 52.15 10.24 18.69
C ALA A 74 53.21 10.24 19.80
N GLU A 75 54.23 9.40 19.65
CA GLU A 75 55.60 9.79 19.99
C GLU A 75 56.58 9.05 19.05
N ARG A 76 57.71 9.69 18.75
CA ARG A 76 58.75 9.23 17.79
C ARG A 76 60.12 9.37 18.43
N SER A 77 61.00 8.38 18.24
CA SER A 77 62.48 8.46 18.19
C SER A 77 63.04 7.02 18.22
N ARG A 78 64.20 6.65 17.65
CA ARG A 78 65.27 7.34 16.87
C ARG A 78 65.99 6.30 15.96
N ALA A 79 66.49 6.78 14.80
CA ALA A 79 67.77 6.46 14.11
C ALA A 79 68.53 5.13 14.42
N GLU A 80 68.83 4.22 13.47
CA GLU A 80 69.80 4.26 12.32
C GLU A 80 71.26 3.80 12.70
N PRO A 81 72.20 3.48 11.77
CA PRO A 81 72.17 2.42 10.73
C PRO A 81 73.53 1.68 10.53
N ILE A 82 73.59 0.48 9.91
CA ILE A 82 74.82 -0.05 9.24
C ILE A 82 74.44 -0.82 7.97
N GLY A 83 75.21 -0.63 6.88
CA GLY A 83 75.01 -1.27 5.57
C GLY A 83 75.89 -2.52 5.32
N PRO A 84 76.47 -2.68 4.11
CA PRO A 84 75.98 -3.72 3.20
C PRO A 84 77.06 -4.71 2.72
N GLU A 85 76.66 -5.87 2.19
CA GLU A 85 77.55 -6.67 1.34
C GLU A 85 76.83 -7.51 0.27
N LEU A 86 77.54 -7.74 -0.83
CA LEU A 86 77.11 -8.46 -2.04
C LEU A 86 77.78 -9.84 -2.08
N SER A 87 77.10 -10.89 -2.57
CA SER A 87 77.67 -11.81 -3.57
C SER A 87 76.63 -12.80 -4.13
N GLN A 88 76.96 -13.42 -5.26
CA GLN A 88 76.09 -14.25 -6.08
C GLN A 88 76.29 -15.75 -5.82
N ALA A 89 75.23 -16.55 -6.00
CA ALA A 89 75.33 -17.97 -6.34
C ALA A 89 74.12 -18.44 -7.18
N GLN A 90 74.40 -19.22 -8.22
CA GLN A 90 73.48 -19.94 -9.11
C GLN A 90 74.15 -21.31 -9.44
N PRO A 91 73.49 -22.27 -10.12
CA PRO A 91 72.08 -22.66 -10.08
C PRO A 91 71.90 -24.20 -9.95
N ILE A 92 70.79 -24.72 -9.41
CA ILE A 92 70.45 -26.15 -9.56
C ILE A 92 68.93 -26.38 -9.62
N GLY A 93 68.48 -27.29 -10.51
CA GLY A 93 67.29 -28.10 -10.30
C GLY A 93 65.98 -27.56 -10.88
N ALA A 94 65.55 -28.09 -12.03
CA ALA A 94 64.18 -27.98 -12.49
C ALA A 94 63.34 -29.11 -11.88
N GLU A 95 62.31 -28.78 -11.11
CA GLU A 95 61.31 -29.75 -10.65
C GLU A 95 59.91 -29.14 -10.62
N GLN A 96 58.91 -29.91 -11.06
CA GLN A 96 57.59 -29.40 -11.44
C GLN A 96 56.66 -29.27 -10.23
N SER A 97 56.54 -28.07 -9.65
CA SER A 97 55.52 -27.76 -8.66
C SER A 97 54.14 -27.61 -9.32
N ARG A 98 53.23 -28.55 -9.03
CA ARG A 98 51.81 -28.41 -9.39
C ARG A 98 51.17 -27.31 -8.54
N GLU A 99 50.82 -26.18 -9.18
CA GLU A 99 49.91 -25.21 -8.56
C GLU A 99 48.55 -25.86 -8.24
N PRO A 100 47.93 -25.57 -7.08
CA PRO A 100 46.56 -25.96 -6.84
C PRO A 100 45.65 -25.14 -7.77
N ARG A 101 44.97 -25.79 -8.72
CA ARG A 101 43.92 -25.18 -9.54
C ARG A 101 42.65 -24.89 -8.73
N GLY A 102 42.79 -24.05 -7.71
CA GLY A 102 41.71 -23.42 -6.95
C GLY A 102 41.29 -22.11 -7.62
N GLY A 103 40.95 -22.15 -8.91
CA GLY A 103 40.20 -21.05 -9.51
C GLY A 103 38.90 -20.84 -8.73
N PRO A 104 38.37 -19.62 -8.60
CA PRO A 104 37.15 -19.39 -7.85
C PRO A 104 36.07 -20.31 -8.41
N ARG A 105 35.50 -21.16 -7.54
CA ARG A 105 34.30 -21.91 -7.89
C ARG A 105 33.27 -20.88 -8.33
N CYS A 106 32.97 -20.86 -9.62
CA CYS A 106 31.82 -20.12 -10.13
C CYS A 106 30.59 -20.84 -9.58
N CYS A 107 30.20 -20.45 -8.36
CA CYS A 107 28.94 -20.82 -7.78
C CYS A 107 27.89 -20.31 -8.76
N MET A 108 27.28 -21.22 -9.52
CA MET A 108 26.08 -20.96 -10.31
C MET A 108 24.91 -20.78 -9.35
N ALA A 109 25.01 -19.75 -8.49
CA ALA A 109 23.98 -19.31 -7.57
C ALA A 109 22.83 -18.81 -8.43
N GLY A 110 21.84 -19.68 -8.62
CA GLY A 110 20.64 -19.32 -9.34
C GLY A 110 19.98 -18.12 -8.65
N LYS A 111 19.55 -17.14 -9.45
CA LYS A 111 18.86 -15.92 -8.97
C LYS A 111 17.84 -16.25 -7.87
N GLU A 112 17.94 -15.52 -6.76
CA GLU A 112 17.06 -15.61 -5.61
C GLU A 112 15.60 -15.36 -6.01
N LEU A 113 14.66 -16.01 -5.32
CA LEU A 113 13.24 -15.95 -5.61
C LEU A 113 12.54 -14.91 -4.73
N ILE A 114 11.90 -13.93 -5.36
CA ILE A 114 11.01 -12.98 -4.70
C ILE A 114 9.56 -13.31 -5.02
N VAL A 115 8.75 -13.49 -3.99
CA VAL A 115 7.29 -13.70 -4.10
C VAL A 115 6.59 -12.35 -3.99
N VAL A 116 5.67 -12.04 -4.90
CA VAL A 116 4.98 -10.75 -4.95
C VAL A 116 3.49 -10.98 -4.78
N PHE A 117 2.94 -10.58 -3.63
CA PHE A 117 1.50 -10.53 -3.39
C PHE A 117 0.89 -9.28 -4.03
N GLY A 118 -0.41 -9.35 -4.33
CA GLY A 118 -1.10 -8.28 -5.07
C GLY A 118 -0.49 -8.01 -6.45
N ALA A 119 0.22 -8.99 -7.06
CA ALA A 119 1.01 -8.78 -8.28
C ALA A 119 0.18 -8.26 -9.46
N THR A 120 -1.13 -8.54 -9.48
CA THR A 120 -2.05 -8.07 -10.52
C THR A 120 -2.88 -6.85 -10.12
N GLY A 121 -2.49 -6.15 -9.05
CA GLY A 121 -3.01 -4.85 -8.61
C GLY A 121 -1.97 -3.74 -8.78
N ALA A 122 -2.25 -2.55 -8.24
CA ALA A 122 -1.42 -1.36 -8.43
C ALA A 122 0.00 -1.51 -7.84
N GLN A 123 0.10 -1.74 -6.53
CA GLN A 123 1.37 -1.87 -5.82
C GLN A 123 2.18 -3.10 -6.27
N GLY A 124 1.63 -4.30 -6.09
CA GLY A 124 2.35 -5.55 -6.42
C GLY A 124 2.70 -5.64 -7.91
N GLY A 125 1.87 -5.08 -8.79
CA GLY A 125 2.19 -4.99 -10.22
C GLY A 125 3.37 -4.06 -10.51
N ALA A 126 3.49 -2.94 -9.79
CA ALA A 126 4.66 -2.07 -9.90
C ALA A 126 5.95 -2.78 -9.45
N VAL A 127 5.88 -3.48 -8.32
CA VAL A 127 6.98 -4.26 -7.75
C VAL A 127 7.39 -5.39 -8.70
N ALA A 128 6.45 -6.24 -9.14
CA ALA A 128 6.73 -7.34 -10.06
C ALA A 128 7.37 -6.85 -11.37
N ARG A 129 6.83 -5.79 -11.98
CA ARG A 129 7.40 -5.21 -13.23
C ARG A 129 8.79 -4.61 -13.02
N ALA A 130 9.09 -4.01 -11.86
CA ALA A 130 10.41 -3.49 -11.56
C ALA A 130 11.44 -4.61 -11.36
N LEU A 131 11.10 -5.63 -10.57
CA LEU A 131 11.94 -6.81 -10.34
C LEU A 131 12.25 -7.57 -11.65
N LEU A 132 11.24 -7.79 -12.50
CA LEU A 132 11.41 -8.43 -13.81
C LEU A 132 12.31 -7.62 -14.75
N ARG A 133 12.16 -6.28 -14.77
CA ARG A 133 12.94 -5.39 -15.64
C ARG A 133 14.41 -5.30 -15.22
N ASP A 134 14.68 -5.29 -13.91
CA ASP A 134 16.02 -5.28 -13.36
C ASP A 134 16.70 -6.65 -13.52
N GLY A 135 15.96 -7.73 -13.29
CA GLY A 135 16.40 -9.08 -13.56
C GLY A 135 17.39 -9.66 -12.56
N ALA A 136 17.73 -8.99 -11.44
CA ALA A 136 18.54 -9.61 -10.38
C ALA A 136 17.85 -10.83 -9.75
N PHE A 137 16.52 -10.80 -9.63
CA PHE A 137 15.71 -11.82 -8.96
C PHE A 137 14.87 -12.65 -9.94
N LYS A 138 14.49 -13.86 -9.54
CA LYS A 138 13.29 -14.55 -10.08
C LYS A 138 12.06 -13.95 -9.40
N VAL A 139 10.95 -13.88 -10.13
CA VAL A 139 9.69 -13.31 -9.62
C VAL A 139 8.60 -14.37 -9.67
N ARG A 140 7.99 -14.65 -8.52
CA ARG A 140 6.75 -15.41 -8.42
C ARG A 140 5.59 -14.46 -8.13
N ALA A 141 4.72 -14.26 -9.11
CA ALA A 141 3.57 -13.36 -9.04
C ALA A 141 2.35 -14.10 -8.49
N VAL A 142 1.88 -13.71 -7.30
CA VAL A 142 0.71 -14.32 -6.67
C VAL A 142 -0.56 -13.59 -7.10
N THR A 143 -1.56 -14.36 -7.52
CA THR A 143 -2.90 -13.84 -7.85
C THR A 143 -3.97 -14.92 -7.69
N ARG A 144 -5.17 -14.55 -7.22
CA ARG A 144 -6.31 -15.49 -7.17
C ARG A 144 -6.84 -15.85 -8.57
N SER A 145 -6.50 -15.05 -9.59
CA SER A 145 -6.96 -15.18 -10.99
C SER A 145 -5.77 -15.24 -11.97
N PRO A 146 -5.09 -16.38 -12.14
CA PRO A 146 -3.88 -16.50 -12.95
C PRO A 146 -4.09 -16.35 -14.47
N ARG A 147 -5.34 -16.35 -14.95
CA ARG A 147 -5.70 -16.24 -16.38
C ARG A 147 -6.13 -14.83 -16.82
N LYS A 148 -6.16 -13.83 -15.92
CA LYS A 148 -6.55 -12.46 -16.29
C LYS A 148 -5.41 -11.73 -17.00
N LYS A 149 -5.73 -10.67 -17.75
CA LYS A 149 -4.80 -9.94 -18.61
C LYS A 149 -3.50 -9.56 -17.91
N GLU A 150 -3.55 -8.97 -16.71
CA GLU A 150 -2.36 -8.51 -15.99
C GLU A 150 -1.47 -9.68 -15.53
N ALA A 151 -2.07 -10.85 -15.23
CA ALA A 151 -1.35 -12.06 -14.89
C ALA A 151 -0.61 -12.62 -16.13
N GLU A 152 -1.28 -12.62 -17.29
CA GLU A 152 -0.70 -13.03 -18.56
C GLU A 152 0.42 -12.09 -19.03
N GLU A 153 0.30 -10.78 -18.78
CA GLU A 153 1.38 -9.80 -19.03
C GLU A 153 2.61 -10.08 -18.15
N LEU A 154 2.44 -10.37 -16.87
CA LEU A 154 3.54 -10.76 -15.98
C LEU A 154 4.19 -12.09 -16.40
N ARG A 155 3.39 -13.07 -16.83
CA ARG A 155 3.88 -14.36 -17.35
C ARG A 155 4.74 -14.17 -18.59
N ARG A 156 4.29 -13.33 -19.54
CA ARG A 156 5.07 -12.93 -20.73
C ARG A 156 6.33 -12.14 -20.38
N GLY A 157 6.29 -11.37 -19.29
CA GLY A 157 7.45 -10.68 -18.72
C GLY A 157 8.45 -11.59 -17.99
N GLY A 158 8.18 -12.90 -17.86
CA GLY A 158 9.07 -13.89 -17.24
C GLY A 158 8.78 -14.24 -15.78
N ALA A 159 7.65 -13.80 -15.21
CA ALA A 159 7.25 -14.23 -13.86
C ALA A 159 6.63 -15.64 -13.86
N GLU A 160 6.91 -16.40 -12.80
CA GLU A 160 6.14 -17.57 -12.41
C GLU A 160 4.80 -17.10 -11.82
N VAL A 161 3.69 -17.29 -12.52
CA VAL A 161 2.36 -16.88 -12.03
C VAL A 161 1.71 -18.04 -11.28
N VAL A 162 1.42 -17.84 -9.98
CA VAL A 162 0.83 -18.86 -9.11
C VAL A 162 -0.52 -18.43 -8.56
N LYS A 163 -1.41 -19.41 -8.35
CA LYS A 163 -2.68 -19.21 -7.65
C LYS A 163 -2.50 -19.45 -6.16
N ALA A 164 -2.72 -18.41 -5.36
CA ALA A 164 -2.91 -18.51 -3.92
C ALA A 164 -3.94 -17.47 -3.44
N ASP A 165 -4.49 -17.70 -2.26
CA ASP A 165 -5.45 -16.84 -1.58
C ASP A 165 -4.90 -16.49 -0.18
N GLN A 166 -5.12 -15.27 0.30
CA GLN A 166 -4.63 -14.83 1.61
C GLN A 166 -5.44 -15.46 2.76
N ASP A 167 -6.59 -16.06 2.43
CA ASP A 167 -7.41 -16.85 3.34
C ASP A 167 -7.04 -18.35 3.39
N ASP A 168 -6.32 -18.89 2.40
CA ASP A 168 -5.91 -20.30 2.33
C ASP A 168 -4.42 -20.44 2.68
N GLU A 169 -4.15 -20.77 3.95
CA GLU A 169 -2.80 -20.96 4.50
C GLU A 169 -1.96 -21.97 3.72
N ALA A 170 -2.55 -23.08 3.28
CA ALA A 170 -1.85 -24.09 2.50
C ALA A 170 -1.48 -23.55 1.10
N SER A 171 -2.28 -22.63 0.53
CA SER A 171 -1.89 -21.93 -0.70
C SER A 171 -0.76 -20.92 -0.49
N LEU A 172 -0.72 -20.26 0.67
CA LEU A 172 0.37 -19.36 1.04
C LEU A 172 1.68 -20.13 1.22
N GLU A 173 1.66 -21.28 1.89
CA GLU A 173 2.83 -22.15 2.00
C GLU A 173 3.36 -22.59 0.64
N ARG A 174 2.48 -23.04 -0.27
CA ARG A 174 2.88 -23.40 -1.65
C ARG A 174 3.44 -22.20 -2.42
N ALA A 175 2.89 -21.00 -2.23
CA ALA A 175 3.36 -19.79 -2.89
C ALA A 175 4.73 -19.33 -2.35
N LEU A 176 4.96 -19.43 -1.05
CA LEU A 176 6.20 -18.99 -0.38
C LEU A 176 7.31 -20.05 -0.36
N ALA A 177 7.03 -21.30 -0.71
CA ALA A 177 8.01 -22.37 -0.79
C ALA A 177 9.24 -22.01 -1.66
N GLY A 178 10.42 -22.03 -1.04
CA GLY A 178 11.71 -21.72 -1.69
C GLY A 178 11.94 -20.24 -1.99
N ALA A 179 11.14 -19.33 -1.42
CA ALA A 179 11.35 -17.89 -1.53
C ALA A 179 12.54 -17.43 -0.69
N TYR A 180 13.39 -16.57 -1.25
CA TYR A 180 14.36 -15.80 -0.48
C TYR A 180 13.65 -14.68 0.30
N GLY A 181 12.71 -14.00 -0.37
CA GLY A 181 11.97 -12.88 0.21
C GLY A 181 10.62 -12.67 -0.44
N ALA A 182 9.84 -11.74 0.11
CA ALA A 182 8.52 -11.42 -0.40
C ALA A 182 8.18 -9.94 -0.30
N PHE A 183 7.45 -9.43 -1.29
CA PHE A 183 6.65 -8.22 -1.16
C PHE A 183 5.22 -8.61 -0.79
N ILE A 184 4.74 -8.08 0.34
CA ILE A 184 3.44 -8.43 0.91
C ILE A 184 2.56 -7.18 1.00
N VAL A 185 1.34 -7.29 0.48
CA VAL A 185 0.28 -6.28 0.57
C VAL A 185 -1.07 -6.98 0.75
N THR A 186 -1.91 -6.42 1.61
CA THR A 186 -3.30 -6.81 1.86
C THR A 186 -4.26 -5.68 1.45
N ASP A 187 -5.51 -6.02 1.13
CA ASP A 187 -6.50 -5.07 0.60
C ASP A 187 -7.78 -5.02 1.45
N PHE A 188 -7.77 -4.14 2.45
CA PHE A 188 -8.93 -3.79 3.28
C PHE A 188 -10.22 -3.60 2.46
N TRP A 189 -10.14 -2.95 1.29
CA TRP A 189 -11.31 -2.56 0.51
C TRP A 189 -12.02 -3.74 -0.15
N GLU A 190 -11.39 -4.92 -0.20
CA GLU A 190 -12.06 -6.15 -0.64
C GLU A 190 -13.12 -6.65 0.34
N HIS A 191 -12.89 -6.45 1.64
CA HIS A 191 -13.76 -6.99 2.70
C HIS A 191 -14.39 -5.91 3.59
N CYS A 192 -13.89 -4.67 3.54
CA CYS A 192 -14.21 -3.58 4.47
C CYS A 192 -14.16 -4.00 5.95
N SER A 193 -13.26 -4.91 6.30
CA SER A 193 -13.09 -5.45 7.64
C SER A 193 -11.62 -5.40 8.05
N LYS A 194 -11.37 -4.69 9.15
CA LYS A 194 -10.06 -4.57 9.77
C LYS A 194 -9.59 -5.91 10.32
N GLU A 195 -10.50 -6.65 10.96
CA GLU A 195 -10.26 -7.95 11.57
C GLU A 195 -9.84 -8.97 10.49
N LYS A 196 -10.54 -8.98 9.35
CA LYS A 196 -10.22 -9.83 8.20
C LYS A 196 -8.84 -9.52 7.61
N GLU A 197 -8.48 -8.24 7.50
CA GLU A 197 -7.16 -7.84 7.04
C GLU A 197 -6.04 -8.20 8.04
N ILE A 198 -6.32 -8.11 9.35
CA ILE A 198 -5.41 -8.58 10.40
C ILE A 198 -5.17 -10.08 10.27
N GLU A 199 -6.22 -10.90 10.13
CA GLU A 199 -6.10 -12.36 9.94
C GLU A 199 -5.22 -12.72 8.74
N GLN A 200 -5.43 -12.06 7.60
CA GLN A 200 -4.65 -12.25 6.38
C GLN A 200 -3.18 -11.86 6.59
N GLY A 201 -2.94 -10.70 7.20
CA GLY A 201 -1.60 -10.19 7.49
C GLY A 201 -0.80 -11.04 8.48
N GLN A 202 -1.45 -11.48 9.57
CA GLN A 202 -0.84 -12.36 10.57
C GLN A 202 -0.49 -13.72 9.98
N ARG A 203 -1.41 -14.35 9.22
CA ARG A 203 -1.16 -15.61 8.52
C ARG A 203 0.01 -15.50 7.53
N LEU A 204 0.10 -14.39 6.80
CA LEU A 204 1.23 -14.11 5.90
C LEU A 204 2.56 -13.95 6.67
N ALA A 205 2.54 -13.34 7.85
CA ALA A 205 3.70 -13.24 8.72
C ALA A 205 4.14 -14.62 9.26
N ASP A 206 3.19 -15.42 9.76
CA ASP A 206 3.43 -16.77 10.28
C ASP A 206 4.02 -17.69 9.20
N VAL A 207 3.40 -17.73 8.01
CA VAL A 207 3.94 -18.53 6.89
C VAL A 207 5.32 -18.01 6.47
N SER A 208 5.55 -16.70 6.44
CA SER A 208 6.87 -16.13 6.13
C SER A 208 7.93 -16.55 7.14
N LYS A 209 7.59 -16.60 8.44
CA LYS A 209 8.47 -17.09 9.51
C LYS A 209 8.76 -18.58 9.35
N ARG A 210 7.73 -19.41 9.13
CA ARG A 210 7.88 -20.88 8.96
C ARG A 210 8.67 -21.26 7.72
N GLN A 211 8.53 -20.52 6.63
CA GLN A 211 9.30 -20.71 5.39
C GLN A 211 10.72 -20.13 5.47
N GLY A 212 11.08 -19.42 6.55
CA GLY A 212 12.42 -18.91 6.78
C GLY A 212 12.83 -17.78 5.83
N LEU A 213 11.91 -16.91 5.42
CA LEU A 213 12.22 -15.80 4.50
C LEU A 213 13.30 -14.88 5.08
N HIS A 214 14.29 -14.57 4.26
CA HIS A 214 15.44 -13.72 4.60
C HIS A 214 15.09 -12.23 4.58
N HIS A 215 14.11 -11.82 3.77
CA HIS A 215 13.61 -10.44 3.76
C HIS A 215 12.14 -10.34 3.32
N VAL A 216 11.29 -9.76 4.16
CA VAL A 216 9.93 -9.35 3.81
C VAL A 216 9.88 -7.83 3.65
N VAL A 217 9.26 -7.34 2.60
CA VAL A 217 8.86 -5.94 2.45
C VAL A 217 7.35 -5.87 2.55
N PHE A 218 6.83 -5.35 3.67
CA PHE A 218 5.39 -5.28 3.94
C PHE A 218 4.86 -3.86 3.69
N SER A 219 3.79 -3.75 2.89
CA SER A 219 3.03 -2.52 2.68
C SER A 219 2.09 -2.28 3.86
N GLY A 220 2.61 -1.64 4.90
CA GLY A 220 1.89 -1.27 6.12
C GLY A 220 1.31 0.15 6.08
N LEU A 221 0.61 0.49 7.17
CA LEU A 221 0.13 1.83 7.54
C LEU A 221 0.08 1.92 9.07
N GLU A 222 0.01 3.13 9.62
CA GLU A 222 0.00 3.37 11.07
C GLU A 222 -1.16 2.71 11.83
N ASN A 223 -0.95 2.32 13.09
CA ASN A 223 -2.05 2.12 14.04
C ASN A 223 -2.53 3.49 14.56
N VAL A 224 -3.36 4.18 13.78
CA VAL A 224 -3.88 5.52 14.07
C VAL A 224 -4.65 5.55 15.39
N HIS A 225 -5.43 4.51 15.68
CA HIS A 225 -6.18 4.41 16.93
C HIS A 225 -5.27 4.40 18.16
N GLN A 226 -4.21 3.58 18.14
CA GLN A 226 -3.21 3.52 19.19
C GLN A 226 -2.40 4.82 19.29
N LEU A 227 -1.88 5.33 18.17
CA LEU A 227 -1.04 6.55 18.13
C LEU A 227 -1.79 7.81 18.60
N THR A 228 -3.10 7.87 18.38
CA THR A 228 -3.93 9.02 18.80
C THR A 228 -4.60 8.83 20.16
N GLY A 229 -4.31 7.74 20.89
CA GLY A 229 -4.91 7.45 22.19
C GLY A 229 -6.43 7.25 22.11
N GLY A 230 -6.91 6.66 21.02
CA GLY A 230 -8.32 6.41 20.74
C GLY A 230 -9.11 7.61 20.18
N ARG A 231 -8.47 8.76 19.94
CA ARG A 231 -9.13 9.98 19.44
C ARG A 231 -9.57 9.89 17.98
N LEU A 232 -8.84 9.15 17.15
CA LEU A 232 -9.20 8.80 15.79
C LEU A 232 -9.27 7.27 15.67
N GLN A 233 -9.95 6.79 14.64
CA GLN A 233 -9.94 5.40 14.21
C GLN A 233 -10.00 5.42 12.69
N VAL A 234 -9.13 4.65 12.04
CA VAL A 234 -9.03 4.56 10.59
C VAL A 234 -8.78 3.08 10.31
N LEU A 235 -9.86 2.32 10.14
CA LEU A 235 -9.85 0.86 10.06
C LEU A 235 -8.85 0.32 9.02
N HIS A 236 -8.72 0.96 7.85
CA HIS A 236 -7.79 0.57 6.78
C HIS A 236 -6.31 0.92 7.03
N PHE A 237 -6.05 1.71 8.07
CA PHE A 237 -4.71 1.97 8.62
C PHE A 237 -4.46 1.04 9.82
N ASP A 238 -5.38 1.05 10.79
CA ASP A 238 -5.28 0.36 12.08
C ASP A 238 -5.02 -1.14 11.93
N GLY A 239 -5.70 -1.80 10.98
CA GLY A 239 -5.50 -3.22 10.69
C GLY A 239 -4.07 -3.53 10.23
N LYS A 240 -3.51 -2.68 9.36
CA LYS A 240 -2.12 -2.79 8.91
C LYS A 240 -1.15 -2.51 10.04
N GLY A 241 -1.40 -1.50 10.88
CA GLY A 241 -0.55 -1.17 12.02
C GLY A 241 -0.41 -2.32 13.02
N VAL A 242 -1.50 -3.01 13.33
CA VAL A 242 -1.48 -4.24 14.14
C VAL A 242 -0.64 -5.34 13.48
N VAL A 243 -0.68 -5.47 12.16
CA VAL A 243 0.14 -6.43 11.41
C VAL A 243 1.61 -6.04 11.36
N GLU A 244 1.96 -4.75 11.26
CA GLU A 244 3.34 -4.25 11.36
C GLU A 244 3.97 -4.64 12.72
N GLU A 245 3.26 -4.37 13.82
CA GLU A 245 3.67 -4.78 15.17
C GLU A 245 3.80 -6.31 15.27
N TYR A 246 2.93 -7.07 14.59
CA TYR A 246 2.98 -8.54 14.60
C TYR A 246 4.22 -9.08 13.88
N PHE A 247 4.54 -8.60 12.67
CA PHE A 247 5.76 -8.99 11.93
C PHE A 247 7.03 -8.78 12.77
N GLN A 248 7.09 -7.68 13.55
CA GLN A 248 8.17 -7.39 14.48
C GLN A 248 8.15 -8.33 15.69
N LYS A 249 6.99 -8.52 16.32
CA LYS A 249 6.78 -9.37 17.50
C LYS A 249 7.19 -10.84 17.28
N ILE A 250 6.91 -11.39 16.10
CA ILE A 250 7.32 -12.76 15.75
C ILE A 250 8.71 -12.81 15.08
N GLU A 251 9.43 -11.68 15.04
CA GLU A 251 10.80 -11.56 14.50
C GLU A 251 10.96 -12.10 13.07
N VAL A 252 10.05 -11.73 12.16
CA VAL A 252 10.29 -11.92 10.72
C VAL A 252 11.22 -10.81 10.23
N PRO A 253 12.27 -11.10 9.45
CA PRO A 253 13.19 -10.08 8.92
C PRO A 253 12.48 -9.13 7.95
N THR A 254 11.89 -8.06 8.47
CA THR A 254 10.91 -7.24 7.73
C THR A 254 11.37 -5.79 7.60
N THR A 255 11.21 -5.19 6.42
CA THR A 255 11.14 -3.74 6.24
C THR A 255 9.68 -3.35 6.02
N ILE A 256 9.18 -2.41 6.81
CA ILE A 256 7.84 -1.87 6.63
C ILE A 256 7.94 -0.64 5.73
N ILE A 257 7.08 -0.55 4.73
CA ILE A 257 6.90 0.66 3.91
C ILE A 257 5.46 1.14 4.04
N ARG A 258 5.30 2.42 4.37
CA ARG A 258 4.00 3.09 4.48
C ARG A 258 3.84 4.06 3.33
N LEU A 259 2.96 3.72 2.39
CA LEU A 259 2.68 4.61 1.27
C LEU A 259 1.86 5.84 1.75
N PRO A 260 1.98 6.97 1.04
CA PRO A 260 1.12 8.13 1.22
C PRO A 260 -0.10 8.03 0.27
N PHE A 261 -0.81 9.14 0.05
CA PHE A 261 -1.86 9.23 -0.95
C PHE A 261 -1.31 8.93 -2.37
N TYR A 262 -2.02 8.10 -3.15
CA TYR A 262 -1.59 7.78 -4.51
C TYR A 262 -2.03 8.87 -5.48
N PHE A 263 -1.14 9.33 -6.36
CA PHE A 263 -1.53 10.23 -7.44
C PHE A 263 -2.58 9.60 -8.38
N GLU A 264 -2.54 8.27 -8.54
CA GLU A 264 -3.55 7.50 -9.27
C GLU A 264 -4.98 7.68 -8.74
N ASN A 265 -5.17 8.08 -7.48
CA ASN A 265 -6.50 8.35 -6.93
C ASN A 265 -7.20 9.53 -7.63
N PHE A 266 -6.44 10.47 -8.22
CA PHE A 266 -6.98 11.55 -9.06
C PHE A 266 -7.55 11.07 -10.40
N LEU A 267 -7.45 9.77 -10.71
CA LEU A 267 -8.07 9.13 -11.88
C LEU A 267 -9.31 8.29 -11.50
N SER A 268 -9.63 8.19 -10.20
CA SER A 268 -10.69 7.32 -9.67
C SER A 268 -11.54 8.03 -8.61
N ILE A 269 -11.36 7.70 -7.33
CA ILE A 269 -12.19 8.18 -6.21
C ILE A 269 -12.07 9.68 -5.96
N PHE A 270 -10.95 10.29 -6.35
CA PHE A 270 -10.72 11.75 -6.34
C PHE A 270 -10.55 12.28 -7.77
N LYS A 271 -11.31 11.73 -8.73
CA LYS A 271 -11.36 12.22 -10.12
C LYS A 271 -12.17 13.54 -10.20
N PRO A 272 -11.58 14.62 -10.76
CA PRO A 272 -12.30 15.86 -11.05
C PRO A 272 -13.62 15.71 -11.82
N GLN A 273 -14.64 16.47 -11.39
CA GLN A 273 -16.01 16.53 -11.93
C GLN A 273 -16.45 18.00 -12.22
N LYS A 274 -17.62 18.23 -12.81
CA LYS A 274 -18.12 19.56 -13.23
C LYS A 274 -18.93 20.24 -12.11
N ALA A 275 -18.85 21.58 -11.96
CA ALA A 275 -19.74 22.27 -11.02
C ALA A 275 -21.15 22.43 -11.56
N PRO A 276 -22.16 22.52 -10.67
CA PRO A 276 -23.53 22.80 -11.08
C PRO A 276 -23.72 24.17 -11.73
N GLN A 277 -22.85 25.16 -11.48
CA GLN A 277 -23.05 26.57 -11.86
C GLN A 277 -21.73 27.22 -12.31
N GLY A 278 -21.68 27.68 -13.57
CA GLY A 278 -20.59 28.49 -14.16
C GLY A 278 -19.41 27.69 -14.74
N ASP A 279 -18.39 28.41 -15.21
CA ASP A 279 -17.09 27.85 -15.66
C ASP A 279 -16.19 27.40 -14.49
N THR A 280 -16.84 27.01 -13.40
CA THR A 280 -16.26 26.28 -12.28
C THR A 280 -16.71 24.83 -12.32
N PHE A 281 -16.09 24.10 -11.42
CA PHE A 281 -15.56 22.77 -11.59
C PHE A 281 -15.77 22.17 -10.13
N VAL A 282 -15.83 20.87 -9.84
CA VAL A 282 -15.87 20.31 -8.43
C VAL A 282 -15.13 18.95 -8.40
N LEU A 283 -14.80 18.30 -7.28
CA LEU A 283 -14.96 16.83 -7.31
C LEU A 283 -16.44 16.52 -7.20
N GLU A 284 -16.74 15.27 -7.32
CA GLU A 284 -17.59 14.68 -6.30
C GLU A 284 -16.92 13.34 -6.03
N THR A 285 -16.87 12.88 -4.79
CA THR A 285 -16.59 11.45 -4.58
C THR A 285 -17.72 10.64 -5.22
N GLU A 286 -17.46 10.05 -6.39
CA GLU A 286 -18.39 9.10 -7.03
C GLU A 286 -18.40 7.75 -6.30
N LEU A 287 -18.85 7.74 -5.05
CA LEU A 287 -19.29 6.56 -4.32
C LEU A 287 -20.82 6.34 -4.43
N LYS A 288 -21.45 6.98 -5.43
CA LYS A 288 -22.80 6.64 -5.95
C LYS A 288 -22.85 5.23 -6.58
N THR A 289 -21.70 4.59 -6.80
CA THR A 289 -21.60 3.20 -7.27
C THR A 289 -21.24 2.29 -6.10
N PRO A 290 -22.09 1.31 -5.73
CA PRO A 290 -21.77 0.33 -4.70
C PRO A 290 -20.45 -0.40 -4.95
N LEU A 291 -19.68 -0.62 -3.89
CA LEU A 291 -18.30 -1.16 -3.95
C LEU A 291 -18.17 -2.49 -4.72
N TYR A 292 -19.24 -3.29 -4.77
CA TYR A 292 -19.28 -4.55 -5.52
C TYR A 292 -19.27 -4.40 -7.06
N LEU A 293 -19.50 -3.20 -7.60
CA LEU A 293 -19.51 -2.93 -9.05
C LEU A 293 -18.14 -2.56 -9.64
N LEU A 294 -17.08 -2.42 -8.83
CA LEU A 294 -15.71 -2.16 -9.29
C LEU A 294 -15.07 -3.34 -10.09
N ARG A 295 -15.87 -4.34 -10.47
CA ARG A 295 -15.48 -5.56 -11.20
C ARG A 295 -15.84 -5.54 -12.69
N ALA A 296 -16.63 -4.57 -13.16
CA ALA A 296 -16.95 -4.41 -14.59
C ALA A 296 -16.89 -2.93 -14.99
N GLY A 297 -15.91 -2.56 -15.81
CA GLY A 297 -15.79 -1.19 -16.32
C GLY A 297 -16.89 -0.86 -17.34
N LEU A 298 -17.40 0.37 -17.31
CA LEU A 298 -18.30 0.94 -18.32
C LEU A 298 -18.11 2.46 -18.42
N HIS A 299 -18.50 3.01 -19.57
CA HIS A 299 -18.33 4.41 -19.97
C HIS A 299 -19.61 5.22 -19.74
N CYS A 300 -19.55 6.56 -19.77
CA CYS A 300 -20.10 7.40 -20.86
C CYS A 300 -20.19 8.90 -20.52
N SER A 301 -20.21 9.74 -21.59
CA SER A 301 -20.42 11.21 -21.61
C SER A 301 -19.42 12.08 -20.82
N GLY A 302 -19.12 13.32 -21.20
CA GLY A 302 -19.57 14.12 -22.35
C GLY A 302 -19.92 15.54 -21.90
N ASP A 303 -19.09 16.53 -22.30
CA ASP A 303 -19.08 17.96 -21.92
C ASP A 303 -18.19 18.32 -20.68
N PRO A 304 -17.39 19.42 -20.68
CA PRO A 304 -16.20 19.54 -19.82
C PRO A 304 -16.40 20.41 -18.55
N SER A 305 -15.79 20.00 -17.41
CA SER A 305 -15.23 20.79 -16.26
C SER A 305 -14.86 19.86 -15.05
N LEU A 306 -13.98 20.27 -14.09
CA LEU A 306 -13.07 19.42 -13.22
C LEU A 306 -12.39 20.08 -11.91
N HIS A 307 -12.86 20.08 -10.63
CA HIS A 307 -12.04 20.52 -9.43
C HIS A 307 -11.41 19.35 -8.62
N THR A 308 -10.75 19.67 -7.50
CA THR A 308 -10.42 18.84 -6.33
C THR A 308 -11.32 19.14 -5.10
N GLU A 309 -11.85 18.10 -4.41
CA GLU A 309 -12.31 18.04 -3.01
C GLU A 309 -11.37 17.07 -2.26
N LEU A 310 -10.19 17.55 -1.91
CA LEU A 310 -9.35 16.87 -0.93
C LEU A 310 -9.55 17.61 0.39
N PRO A 311 -10.19 17.00 1.42
CA PRO A 311 -10.57 17.70 2.64
C PRO A 311 -9.36 17.89 3.58
N MET A 312 -8.36 18.61 3.07
CA MET A 312 -7.09 18.94 3.71
C MET A 312 -6.92 20.46 3.87
N GLY A 313 -7.71 21.25 3.14
CA GLY A 313 -7.59 22.71 3.08
C GLY A 313 -6.18 23.16 2.75
N ASP A 314 -5.63 24.06 3.56
CA ASP A 314 -4.27 24.58 3.43
C ASP A 314 -3.19 23.63 4.00
N THR A 315 -3.54 22.41 4.45
CA THR A 315 -2.57 21.44 4.98
C THR A 315 -1.93 20.63 3.86
N PRO A 316 -0.60 20.66 3.67
CA PRO A 316 0.05 19.86 2.63
C PRO A 316 -0.07 18.36 2.92
N MET A 317 -0.51 17.60 1.92
CA MET A 317 -0.62 16.15 1.97
C MET A 317 0.53 15.50 1.19
N ASP A 318 1.21 14.54 1.82
CA ASP A 318 2.16 13.66 1.13
C ASP A 318 1.49 12.86 0.02
N GLY A 319 2.18 12.70 -1.10
CA GLY A 319 1.73 11.80 -2.16
C GLY A 319 2.87 11.20 -2.98
N MET A 320 2.58 10.11 -3.69
CA MET A 320 3.49 9.50 -4.66
C MET A 320 2.72 8.78 -5.78
N ALA A 321 3.39 8.53 -6.89
CA ALA A 321 2.88 7.62 -7.91
C ALA A 321 3.07 6.16 -7.45
N VAL A 322 2.02 5.35 -7.49
CA VAL A 322 2.08 3.95 -7.04
C VAL A 322 3.06 3.11 -7.88
N GLU A 323 3.34 3.48 -9.14
CA GLU A 323 4.32 2.72 -9.94
C GLU A 323 5.78 3.00 -9.57
N ASP A 324 6.05 4.10 -8.87
CA ASP A 324 7.40 4.45 -8.41
C ASP A 324 7.78 3.68 -7.13
N LEU A 325 6.85 2.90 -6.57
CA LEU A 325 7.09 1.90 -5.53
C LEU A 325 8.05 0.79 -5.99
N GLY A 326 7.97 0.38 -7.26
CA GLY A 326 8.70 -0.78 -7.75
C GLY A 326 10.23 -0.68 -7.56
N PRO A 327 10.89 0.40 -8.02
CA PRO A 327 12.31 0.63 -7.78
C PRO A 327 12.69 0.76 -6.30
N ILE A 328 11.79 1.28 -5.45
CA ILE A 328 12.01 1.39 -4.00
C ILE A 328 12.11 -0.01 -3.39
N VAL A 329 11.12 -0.87 -3.63
CA VAL A 329 11.10 -2.25 -3.11
C VAL A 329 12.27 -3.09 -3.67
N LEU A 330 12.63 -2.89 -4.95
CA LEU A 330 13.84 -3.47 -5.54
C LEU A 330 15.12 -3.06 -4.80
N GLY A 331 15.25 -1.77 -4.43
CA GLY A 331 16.39 -1.26 -3.66
C GLY A 331 16.47 -1.85 -2.25
N LEU A 332 15.32 -1.96 -1.57
CA LEU A 332 15.24 -2.60 -0.25
C LEU A 332 15.69 -4.07 -0.30
N LEU A 333 15.16 -4.85 -1.25
CA LEU A 333 15.48 -6.27 -1.43
C LEU A 333 16.93 -6.53 -1.84
N LYS A 334 17.61 -5.56 -2.46
CA LYS A 334 19.05 -5.63 -2.77
C LYS A 334 19.97 -5.29 -1.59
N SER A 335 19.42 -4.62 -0.57
CA SER A 335 20.19 -4.10 0.58
C SER A 335 19.54 -4.48 1.92
N PRO A 336 19.15 -5.75 2.16
CA PRO A 336 18.36 -6.15 3.34
C PRO A 336 19.03 -5.75 4.67
N GLY A 337 20.35 -5.89 4.76
CA GLY A 337 21.12 -5.52 5.96
C GLY A 337 21.15 -4.03 6.30
N GLU A 338 20.75 -3.13 5.38
CA GLU A 338 20.56 -1.71 5.68
C GLU A 338 19.15 -1.43 6.22
N TYR A 339 18.12 -2.17 5.76
CA TYR A 339 16.70 -1.78 5.93
C TYR A 339 15.83 -2.73 6.77
N ILE A 340 16.25 -3.95 7.10
CA ILE A 340 15.48 -4.84 7.99
C ILE A 340 15.32 -4.18 9.36
N GLY A 341 14.10 -4.24 9.91
CA GLY A 341 13.70 -3.57 11.16
C GLY A 341 13.28 -2.11 10.98
N GLN A 342 13.47 -1.50 9.80
CA GLN A 342 13.03 -0.12 9.56
C GLN A 342 11.54 -0.03 9.20
N VAL A 343 10.94 1.11 9.57
CA VAL A 343 9.63 1.56 9.10
C VAL A 343 9.84 2.83 8.28
N ILE A 344 9.43 2.80 7.01
CA ILE A 344 9.75 3.83 6.02
C ILE A 344 8.48 4.46 5.48
N GLY A 345 8.18 5.68 5.90
CA GLY A 345 7.13 6.50 5.32
C GLY A 345 7.55 7.09 3.97
N LEU A 346 6.86 6.72 2.89
CA LEU A 346 7.20 7.11 1.52
C LEU A 346 6.50 8.41 1.08
N SER A 347 7.16 9.23 0.26
CA SER A 347 6.60 10.46 -0.32
C SER A 347 7.44 10.97 -1.48
N ALA A 348 6.81 11.37 -2.59
CA ALA A 348 7.48 12.05 -3.69
C ALA A 348 7.26 13.59 -3.66
N GLY A 349 6.58 14.09 -2.64
CA GLY A 349 6.28 15.50 -2.45
C GLY A 349 5.09 15.71 -1.52
N LYS A 350 5.01 16.91 -0.93
CA LYS A 350 3.86 17.38 -0.14
C LYS A 350 3.23 18.56 -0.88
N LEU A 351 1.92 18.54 -1.09
CA LEU A 351 1.18 19.61 -1.77
C LEU A 351 -0.15 19.86 -1.06
N THR A 352 -0.56 21.11 -0.97
CA THR A 352 -1.91 21.53 -0.57
C THR A 352 -2.93 21.20 -1.66
N GLU A 353 -4.22 21.20 -1.31
CA GLU A 353 -5.31 21.05 -2.29
C GLU A 353 -5.19 22.10 -3.42
N ALA A 354 -4.85 23.34 -3.07
CA ALA A 354 -4.67 24.44 -4.02
C ALA A 354 -3.50 24.20 -4.99
N GLU A 355 -2.38 23.61 -4.54
CA GLU A 355 -1.25 23.28 -5.42
C GLU A 355 -1.56 22.08 -6.32
N TYR A 356 -2.26 21.06 -5.81
CA TYR A 356 -2.78 19.97 -6.64
C TYR A 356 -3.72 20.52 -7.72
N ALA A 357 -4.65 21.41 -7.37
CA ALA A 357 -5.57 22.07 -8.29
C ALA A 357 -4.83 22.94 -9.34
N ALA A 358 -3.83 23.72 -8.94
CA ALA A 358 -3.04 24.52 -9.86
C ALA A 358 -2.27 23.66 -10.89
N ILE A 359 -1.66 22.55 -10.44
CA ILE A 359 -0.96 21.61 -11.31
C ILE A 359 -1.96 20.93 -12.27
N LEU A 360 -3.08 20.41 -11.75
CA LEU A 360 -4.14 19.82 -12.57
C LEU A 360 -4.62 20.82 -13.64
N SER A 361 -4.80 22.09 -13.26
CA SER A 361 -5.23 23.14 -14.21
C SER A 361 -4.23 23.34 -15.33
N GLN A 362 -2.95 23.46 -14.99
CA GLN A 362 -1.87 23.62 -15.95
C GLN A 362 -1.78 22.43 -16.92
N GLN A 363 -1.98 21.20 -16.43
CA GLN A 363 -1.83 19.98 -17.25
C GLN A 363 -3.05 19.64 -18.10
N THR A 364 -4.25 20.02 -17.66
CA THR A 364 -5.52 19.72 -18.36
C THR A 364 -6.04 20.88 -19.22
N GLY A 365 -5.48 22.09 -19.09
CA GLY A 365 -5.95 23.30 -19.80
C GLY A 365 -7.33 23.78 -19.33
N LYS A 366 -7.67 23.52 -18.07
CA LYS A 366 -9.03 23.44 -17.52
C LYS A 366 -9.01 23.98 -16.08
N THR A 367 -9.91 24.86 -15.67
CA THR A 367 -9.86 25.58 -14.36
C THR A 367 -10.21 24.72 -13.13
N VAL A 368 -9.27 23.93 -12.64
CA VAL A 368 -9.38 23.16 -11.39
C VAL A 368 -9.10 24.10 -10.21
N THR A 369 -9.98 24.17 -9.19
CA THR A 369 -9.71 24.91 -7.95
C THR A 369 -9.87 24.00 -6.72
N ALA A 370 -9.47 24.49 -5.56
CA ALA A 370 -9.59 23.78 -4.29
C ALA A 370 -11.00 23.93 -3.71
N SER A 371 -11.58 22.86 -3.15
CA SER A 371 -12.86 22.90 -2.44
C SER A 371 -12.78 23.66 -1.12
N LYS A 372 -11.62 23.59 -0.45
CA LYS A 372 -11.40 23.97 0.96
C LYS A 372 -12.31 23.24 1.96
N MET A 373 -12.89 22.10 1.57
CA MET A 373 -13.75 21.30 2.46
C MET A 373 -12.95 20.84 3.69
N SER A 374 -13.55 20.90 4.87
CA SER A 374 -12.98 20.32 6.08
C SER A 374 -13.29 18.81 6.18
N PRO A 375 -12.47 18.01 6.90
CA PRO A 375 -12.85 16.63 7.24
C PRO A 375 -14.20 16.53 7.96
N GLU A 376 -14.59 17.55 8.73
CA GLU A 376 -15.87 17.67 9.44
C GLU A 376 -17.08 17.88 8.53
N GLU A 377 -16.87 18.43 7.34
CA GLU A 377 -17.89 18.53 6.29
C GLU A 377 -17.90 17.27 5.43
N TYR A 378 -16.71 16.75 5.09
CA TYR A 378 -16.55 15.52 4.34
C TYR A 378 -17.15 14.29 5.06
N GLU A 379 -17.07 14.23 6.40
CA GLU A 379 -17.71 13.17 7.19
C GLU A 379 -19.25 13.13 7.03
N LYS A 380 -19.88 14.26 6.68
CA LYS A 380 -21.34 14.40 6.52
C LYS A 380 -21.82 14.00 5.13
N GLN A 381 -20.92 13.66 4.22
CA GLN A 381 -21.28 13.25 2.86
C GLN A 381 -22.01 11.90 2.87
N ASP A 382 -23.08 11.79 2.09
CA ASP A 382 -23.98 10.63 2.08
C ASP A 382 -23.46 9.51 1.17
N PHE A 383 -22.30 8.94 1.52
CA PHE A 383 -21.74 7.79 0.80
C PHE A 383 -21.05 6.76 1.73
N PRO A 384 -21.05 5.46 1.38
CA PRO A 384 -20.37 4.42 2.16
C PRO A 384 -18.85 4.67 2.24
N GLY A 385 -18.35 4.94 3.45
CA GLY A 385 -16.93 5.20 3.72
C GLY A 385 -16.56 6.65 3.99
N ALA A 386 -17.51 7.61 3.92
CA ALA A 386 -17.23 9.04 4.17
C ALA A 386 -16.54 9.29 5.53
N LYS A 387 -17.00 8.61 6.59
CA LYS A 387 -16.40 8.71 7.94
C LYS A 387 -14.98 8.17 8.04
N GLU A 388 -14.73 7.03 7.38
CA GLU A 388 -13.44 6.34 7.35
C GLU A 388 -12.38 7.19 6.62
N LEU A 389 -12.77 7.76 5.47
CA LEU A 389 -11.92 8.69 4.73
C LEU A 389 -11.73 10.03 5.45
N ALA A 390 -12.78 10.60 6.06
CA ALA A 390 -12.65 11.81 6.88
C ALA A 390 -11.65 11.61 8.04
N ALA A 391 -11.70 10.46 8.71
CA ALA A 391 -10.74 10.13 9.77
C ALA A 391 -9.30 9.96 9.23
N MET A 392 -9.11 9.39 8.04
CA MET A 392 -7.82 9.36 7.35
C MET A 392 -7.30 10.78 7.07
N PHE A 393 -8.14 11.69 6.55
CA PHE A 393 -7.72 13.08 6.27
C PHE A 393 -7.41 13.86 7.56
N ARG A 394 -8.15 13.65 8.65
CA ARG A 394 -7.77 14.15 9.99
C ARG A 394 -6.41 13.63 10.43
N PHE A 395 -6.11 12.36 10.17
CA PHE A 395 -4.80 11.80 10.48
C PHE A 395 -3.68 12.40 9.60
N TYR A 396 -3.91 12.60 8.30
CA TYR A 396 -2.97 13.32 7.43
C TYR A 396 -2.73 14.77 7.91
N ALA A 397 -3.74 15.44 8.46
CA ALA A 397 -3.57 16.77 9.04
C ALA A 397 -2.65 16.78 10.29
N LEU A 398 -2.46 15.64 10.96
CA LEU A 398 -1.45 15.46 12.03
C LEU A 398 -0.02 15.27 11.49
N LYS A 399 0.18 15.30 10.17
CA LYS A 399 1.49 15.20 9.47
C LYS A 399 2.23 13.91 9.82
N PRO A 400 1.73 12.73 9.39
CA PRO A 400 2.39 11.45 9.64
C PRO A 400 3.81 11.42 9.09
N ASP A 401 4.67 10.58 9.69
CA ASP A 401 6.06 10.47 9.27
C ASP A 401 6.17 9.94 7.84
N ARG A 402 6.62 10.79 6.92
CA ARG A 402 6.75 10.55 5.49
C ARG A 402 7.94 11.37 4.98
N SER A 403 8.96 10.68 4.46
CA SER A 403 10.27 11.24 4.12
C SER A 403 10.51 11.28 2.62
N VAL A 404 10.43 12.48 2.04
CA VAL A 404 10.79 12.72 0.64
C VAL A 404 12.26 12.41 0.39
N ALA A 405 13.16 12.82 1.30
CA ALA A 405 14.60 12.58 1.15
C ALA A 405 14.95 11.09 1.11
N LEU A 406 14.35 10.26 1.97
CA LEU A 406 14.59 8.81 1.97
C LEU A 406 13.94 8.13 0.75
N THR A 407 12.75 8.58 0.34
CA THR A 407 12.09 8.09 -0.88
C THR A 407 12.94 8.37 -2.12
N MET A 408 13.50 9.59 -2.24
CA MET A 408 14.40 9.96 -3.33
C MET A 408 15.77 9.28 -3.26
N LYS A 409 16.26 8.90 -2.06
CA LYS A 409 17.45 8.03 -1.92
C LYS A 409 17.18 6.63 -2.51
N LEU A 410 16.02 6.05 -2.19
CA LEU A 410 15.62 4.70 -2.63
C LEU A 410 15.20 4.66 -4.10
N ASN A 411 14.59 5.73 -4.61
CA ASN A 411 14.25 5.89 -6.03
C ASN A 411 14.46 7.36 -6.46
N PRO A 412 15.67 7.72 -6.96
CA PRO A 412 15.96 9.06 -7.48
C PRO A 412 15.12 9.48 -8.70
N ARG A 413 14.30 8.57 -9.26
CA ARG A 413 13.38 8.81 -10.37
C ARG A 413 11.91 8.76 -9.94
N ALA A 414 11.62 8.76 -8.63
CA ALA A 414 10.26 8.95 -8.15
C ALA A 414 9.72 10.30 -8.62
N ARG A 415 8.56 10.29 -9.26
CA ARG A 415 7.98 11.45 -9.94
C ARG A 415 7.28 12.34 -8.92
N THR A 416 7.50 13.64 -9.00
CA THR A 416 6.61 14.61 -8.34
C THR A 416 5.22 14.57 -8.99
N PHE A 417 4.20 15.13 -8.33
CA PHE A 417 2.85 15.15 -8.90
C PHE A 417 2.81 15.82 -10.29
N GLN A 418 3.54 16.92 -10.49
CA GLN A 418 3.62 17.61 -11.78
C GLN A 418 4.25 16.72 -12.87
N GLN A 419 5.33 16.01 -12.56
CA GLN A 419 6.00 15.08 -13.48
C GLN A 419 5.12 13.86 -13.83
N TRP A 420 4.30 13.41 -12.87
CA TRP A 420 3.36 12.32 -13.05
C TRP A 420 2.14 12.73 -13.89
N ALA A 421 1.60 13.94 -13.63
CA ALA A 421 0.40 14.46 -14.26
C ALA A 421 0.60 14.81 -15.74
N TYR A 422 1.73 15.45 -16.09
CA TYR A 422 2.03 15.95 -17.44
C TYR A 422 1.79 14.94 -18.58
N PRO A 423 2.37 13.72 -18.56
CA PRO A 423 2.16 12.75 -19.65
C PRO A 423 0.79 12.05 -19.61
N ARG A 424 0.09 12.07 -18.48
CA ARG A 424 -1.12 11.25 -18.25
C ARG A 424 -2.42 11.99 -18.46
N LEU A 425 -2.46 13.28 -18.13
CA LEU A 425 -3.67 14.10 -18.15
C LEU A 425 -3.81 14.96 -19.40
N ARG A 426 -2.73 15.19 -20.16
CA ARG A 426 -2.77 15.93 -21.43
C ARG A 426 -3.39 15.15 -22.59
N GLN A 427 -3.60 13.84 -22.43
CA GLN A 427 -4.15 12.92 -23.44
C GLN A 427 -5.60 12.48 -23.15
N ARG A 428 -6.29 13.10 -22.19
CA ARG A 428 -7.63 12.74 -21.70
C ARG A 428 -8.47 13.98 -21.38
#